data_AF-A0A4Q5YZ50-F1
#
_entry.id   AF-A0A4Q5YZ50-F1
#
_cell.length_a   1.000
_cell.length_b   1.000
_cell.length_c   1.000
_cell.angle_alpha   90.00
_cell.angle_beta   90.00
_cell.angle_gamma   90.00
#
_symmetry.space_group_name_H-M   'P 1'
#
loop_
_entity.id
_entity.type
_entity.pdbx_description
1 polymer ?
#
loop_
_entity_poly.entity_id
_entity_poly.type
_entity_poly.pdbx_seq_one_letter_code
_entity_poly.pdbx_strand_id
1 'polypeptide(L)' 'MRRYCLTLELKNDPHLIQQYEAHHQAVWPEIIDSIKQAGIQSMEIYRLGTRLFMTMEVHDDFS' A
#
# COMPACT_ATOMS: atom_id res chain seq x y z
N MET A 1 -3.80 -18.23 5.77
CA MET A 1 -3.89 -16.76 5.63
C MET A 1 -2.95 -16.08 6.62
N ARG A 2 -2.12 -15.17 6.13
CA ARG A 2 -1.18 -14.38 6.95
C ARG A 2 -1.51 -12.90 6.79
N ARG A 3 -1.33 -12.13 7.87
CA ARG A 3 -1.46 -10.68 7.85
C ARG A 3 -0.10 -10.02 8.09
N TYR A 4 0.27 -9.11 7.22
CA TYR A 4 1.48 -8.30 7.35
C TYR A 4 1.10 -6.87 7.73
N CYS A 5 1.87 -6.29 8.64
CA CYS A 5 1.71 -4.92 9.09
C CYS A 5 3.05 -4.22 8.90
N LEU A 6 3.09 -3.25 8.00
CA LEU A 6 4.29 -2.54 7.61
C LEU A 6 4.16 -1.06 7.96
N THR A 7 5.28 -0.41 8.28
CA THR A 7 5.32 1.05 8.39
C THR A 7 6.29 1.61 7.37
N LEU A 8 5.91 2.74 6.76
CA LEU A 8 6.76 3.50 5.86
C LEU A 8 6.76 4.96 6.30
N GLU A 9 7.79 5.70 5.91
CA GLU A 9 7.90 7.13 6.19
C GLU A 9 7.96 7.89 4.86
N LEU A 10 7.02 8.80 4.66
CA LEU A 10 7.05 9.74 3.55
C LEU A 10 8.08 10.83 3.83
N LYS A 11 8.63 11.40 2.76
CA LYS A 11 9.35 12.66 2.87
C LYS A 11 8.38 13.74 3.36
N ASN A 12 8.82 14.54 4.33
CA ASN A 12 8.04 15.64 4.88
C ASN A 12 8.00 16.84 3.91
N ASP A 13 7.37 16.64 2.76
CA ASP A 13 7.18 17.63 1.70
C ASP A 13 5.70 17.57 1.28
N PRO A 14 4.93 18.66 1.45
CA PRO A 14 3.50 18.69 1.14
C PRO A 14 3.19 18.33 -0.32
N HIS A 15 4.05 18.69 -1.27
CA HIS A 15 3.85 18.38 -2.69
C HIS A 15 4.01 16.89 -2.96
N LEU A 16 5.04 16.27 -2.38
CA LEU A 16 5.26 14.82 -2.51
C LEU A 16 4.16 14.01 -1.82
N ILE A 17 3.66 14.48 -0.67
CA ILE A 17 2.54 13.83 0.03
C ILE A 17 1.28 13.88 -0.83
N GLN A 18 0.96 15.02 -1.44
CA GLN A 18 -0.19 15.16 -2.32
C GLN A 18 -0.09 14.24 -3.55
N GLN A 19 1.08 14.15 -4.18
CA GLN A 19 1.31 13.24 -5.29
C GLN A 19 1.13 11.77 -4.86
N TYR A 20 1.67 11.40 -3.70
CA TYR A 20 1.50 10.07 -3.14
C TYR A 20 0.01 9.72 -2.96
N GLU A 21 -0.78 10.62 -2.38
CA GLU A 21 -2.22 10.43 -2.21
C GLU A 21 -2.96 10.30 -3.54
N ALA A 22 -2.66 11.16 -4.52
CA ALA A 22 -3.29 11.09 -5.84
C ALA A 22 -3.02 9.75 -6.53
N HIS A 23 -1.79 9.24 -6.45
CA HIS A 23 -1.43 7.93 -7.00
C HIS A 23 -2.15 6.77 -6.29
N HIS A 24 -2.40 6.88 -4.98
CA HIS A 24 -3.09 5.82 -4.22
C HIS A 24 -4.62 5.89 -4.32
N GLN A 25 -5.19 7.04 -4.69
CA GLN A 25 -6.62 7.17 -5.00
C GLN A 25 -6.97 6.59 -6.39
N ALA A 26 -6.03 6.67 -7.33
CA ALA A 26 -6.19 6.19 -8.70
C ALA A 26 -5.05 5.25 -9.09
N VAL A 27 -4.95 4.12 -8.38
CA VAL A 27 -3.91 3.11 -8.62
C VAL A 27 -4.04 2.56 -10.04
N TRP A 28 -2.91 2.47 -10.74
CA TRP A 28 -2.87 1.92 -12.09
C TRP A 28 -3.31 0.44 -12.14
N PRO A 29 -4.06 0.02 -13.17
CA PRO A 29 -4.56 -1.35 -13.29
C PRO A 29 -3.46 -2.41 -13.21
N GLU A 30 -2.31 -2.18 -13.85
CA GLU A 30 -1.19 -3.12 -13.86
C GLU A 30 -0.59 -3.38 -12.48
N ILE A 31 -0.62 -2.37 -11.59
CA ILE A 31 -0.15 -2.51 -10.21
C ILE A 31 -1.15 -3.31 -9.39
N ILE A 32 -2.45 -3.07 -9.58
CA ILE A 32 -3.51 -3.85 -8.92
C ILE A 32 -3.41 -5.32 -9.34
N ASP A 33 -3.19 -5.59 -10.63
CA ASP A 33 -3.07 -6.94 -11.14
C ASP A 33 -1.82 -7.64 -10.59
N SER A 34 -0.67 -6.94 -10.54
CA SER A 34 0.55 -7.46 -9.94
C SER A 34 0.37 -7.80 -8.45
N ILE A 35 -0.30 -6.94 -7.68
CA ILE A 35 -0.61 -7.17 -6.27
C ILE A 35 -1.47 -8.42 -6.08
N LYS A 36 -2.52 -8.58 -6.89
CA LYS A 36 -3.40 -9.76 -6.84
C LYS A 36 -2.67 -11.03 -7.25
N GLN A 37 -1.86 -10.98 -8.31
CA GLN A 37 -1.08 -12.12 -8.79
C GLN A 37 -0.03 -12.58 -7.79
N ALA A 38 0.49 -11.67 -6.96
CA ALA A 38 1.39 -12.02 -5.87
C ALA A 38 0.70 -12.76 -4.72
N GLY A 39 -0.63 -12.88 -4.72
CA GLY A 39 -1.40 -13.56 -3.66
C GLY A 39 -1.93 -12.61 -2.57
N ILE A 40 -1.89 -11.29 -2.79
CA ILE A 40 -2.44 -10.29 -1.85
C ILE A 40 -3.94 -10.14 -2.10
N GLN A 41 -4.74 -10.43 -1.08
CA GLN A 41 -6.20 -10.40 -1.15
C GLN A 41 -6.77 -9.04 -0.76
N SER A 42 -6.16 -8.42 0.25
CA SER A 42 -6.56 -7.10 0.75
C SER A 42 -5.31 -6.32 1.12
N MET A 43 -5.30 -5.04 0.76
CA MET A 43 -4.25 -4.10 1.13
C MET A 43 -4.89 -2.77 1.47
N GLU A 44 -4.57 -2.24 2.64
CA GLU A 44 -4.99 -0.92 3.07
C GLU A 44 -3.77 -0.13 3.54
N ILE A 45 -3.81 1.19 3.35
CA ILE A 45 -2.77 2.10 3.84
C ILE A 45 -3.44 3.24 4.60
N TYR A 46 -3.00 3.44 5.84
CA TYR A 46 -3.41 4.52 6.71
C TYR A 46 -2.25 5.50 6.85
N ARG A 47 -2.52 6.81 6.79
CA ARG A 47 -1.50 7.86 6.95
C ARG A 47 -1.74 8.68 8.21
N LEU A 48 -0.71 8.86 9.03
CA LEU A 48 -0.66 9.77 10.17
C LEU A 48 0.55 10.71 10.01
N GLY A 49 0.31 11.93 9.56
CA GLY A 49 1.40 12.85 9.18
C GLY A 49 2.21 12.24 8.03
N THR A 50 3.51 12.03 8.24
CA THR A 50 4.42 11.38 7.28
C THR A 50 4.51 9.87 7.45
N ARG A 51 3.99 9.31 8.56
CA ARG A 51 4.00 7.87 8.82
C ARG A 51 2.85 7.20 8.07
N LEU A 52 3.18 6.15 7.35
CA LEU A 52 2.22 5.23 6.74
C LEU A 52 2.18 3.93 7.54
N PHE A 53 1.00 3.36 7.64
CA PHE A 53 0.76 2.03 8.18
C PHE A 53 -0.01 1.22 7.13
N MET A 54 0.63 0.20 6.59
CA MET A 54 0.05 -0.68 5.58
C MET A 54 -0.32 -2.01 6.22
N THR A 55 -1.55 -2.46 5.98
CA THR A 55 -2.03 -3.80 6.32
C THR A 55 -2.20 -4.59 5.03
N MET A 56 -1.73 -5.83 5.01
CA MET A 56 -1.89 -6.74 3.88
C MET A 56 -2.39 -8.08 4.38
N GLU A 57 -3.46 -8.59 3.76
CA GLU A 57 -3.90 -9.97 3.91
C GLU A 57 -3.51 -10.75 2.68
N VAL A 58 -2.84 -11.89 2.89
CA VAL A 58 -2.31 -12.70 1.80
C VAL A 58 -2.70 -14.16 1.94
N HIS A 59 -2.79 -14.81 0.79
CA HIS A 59 -2.90 -16.25 0.67
C HIS A 59 -1.61 -16.96 1.10
N ASP A 60 -1.70 -18.27 1.28
CA ASP A 60 -0.57 -19.06 1.77
C ASP A 60 0.55 -19.22 0.73
N ASP A 61 0.26 -18.97 -0.54
CA ASP A 61 1.19 -18.97 -1.68
C ASP A 61 1.96 -17.66 -1.88
N PHE A 62 1.68 -16.61 -1.09
CA PHE A 62 2.42 -15.34 -1.13
C PHE A 62 3.91 -15.52 -0.80
N SER A 63 4.79 -15.05 -1.72
CA SER A 63 6.26 -15.07 -1.60
C SER A 63 6.91 -13.71 -1.79
#